data_AF-A0AAV9UR50-F1
#
_entry.id   AF-A0AAV9UR50-F1
#
_cell.length_a   1.000
_cell.length_b   1.000
_cell.length_c   1.000
_cell.angle_alpha   90.00
_cell.angle_beta   90.00
_cell.angle_gamma   90.00
#
_symmetry.space_group_name_H-M   'P 1'
#
loop_
_entity.id
_entity.type
_entity.pdbx_description
1 polymer ?
#
loop_
_entity_poly.entity_id
_entity_poly.type
_entity_poly.pdbx_seq_one_letter_code
_entity_poly.pdbx_strand_id
1 'polypeptide(L)'
;MWPTQLFDSATILTRDLKPNQEFRFEVPPSTSITIRLTAGTAGTAELFGTELSKGLPYTFTCCKSAIYTWTGCSLSIEGTPSVEYIAEETPMATYLNLHVALEKLRVAASDCPPTTDGAQGPRILLVGPPDVGKTTLCKILTGYSIRQGRKPMVINLDTAGEGVLTVPGTISAASFGSVMDVEDGFGSSPMSAPSAIPVKLPLVYYYGLEAAESGVRRYKRLISRMAVAVNSRLEEDIESKNTGLIIDTPSFDNQTNGDLISYIVAEFSVTTIAVLGSERLYNTMLKSFSSQPPSSQSQQSSNVNVIKLPTSGGCVDRDAPFKKAIRDAAVKKYFFGDDKCTLSPYTVTIELDSPTFSLWEIVDSSTENKNISFLPIGEDESSLQTEDEVVRKVQAATEVDSRYENMVLAVLQVDARDVGRKEVAESAVLGFVFVQEVDEKERRMKVLSPVPGRVPAKALLVGKWPEGMFLT
;
A
#
# COMPACT_ATOMS: atom_id res chain seq x y z
N MET A 1 39.99 38.79 2.75
CA MET A 1 38.62 39.09 3.18
C MET A 1 37.69 38.23 2.31
N TRP A 2 37.41 37.01 2.74
CA TRP A 2 36.48 36.12 2.04
C TRP A 2 35.09 36.36 2.65
N PRO A 3 34.01 36.47 1.86
CA PRO A 3 32.69 36.67 2.41
C PRO A 3 32.24 35.35 3.06
N THR A 4 32.21 35.33 4.38
CA THR A 4 31.37 34.43 5.16
C THR A 4 29.92 34.66 4.70
N GLN A 5 29.40 33.77 3.86
CA GLN A 5 27.97 33.65 3.66
C GLN A 5 27.34 33.36 5.02
N LEU A 6 26.64 34.35 5.57
CA LEU A 6 25.73 34.17 6.68
C LEU A 6 24.68 33.15 6.20
N PHE A 7 24.68 31.96 6.80
CA PHE A 7 23.53 31.07 6.71
C PHE A 7 22.32 31.84 7.20
N ASP A 8 21.33 32.01 6.32
CA ASP A 8 20.06 32.63 6.64
C ASP A 8 19.48 31.89 7.85
N SER A 9 19.20 32.62 8.94
CA SER A 9 18.64 32.03 10.14
C SER A 9 17.26 31.48 9.78
N ALA A 10 17.16 30.17 9.58
CA ALA A 10 15.91 29.50 9.24
C ALA A 10 14.84 29.96 10.24
N THR A 11 13.77 30.58 9.73
CA THR A 11 12.71 31.13 10.56
C THR A 11 12.00 29.96 11.24
N ILE A 12 12.17 29.83 12.55
CA ILE A 12 11.50 28.77 13.32
C ILE A 12 10.10 29.26 13.68
N LEU A 13 9.09 28.63 13.10
CA LEU A 13 7.69 28.89 13.41
C LEU A 13 7.29 28.05 14.63
N THR A 14 6.56 28.65 15.56
CA THR A 14 5.98 27.93 16.71
C THR A 14 4.47 27.90 16.58
N ARG A 15 3.87 26.72 16.75
CA ARG A 15 2.41 26.50 16.69
C ARG A 15 1.93 25.83 17.97
N ASP A 16 1.09 26.54 18.71
CA ASP A 16 0.43 26.01 19.90
C ASP A 16 -0.95 25.45 19.52
N LEU A 17 -1.15 24.18 19.79
CA LEU A 17 -2.39 23.45 19.54
C LEU A 17 -3.10 23.23 20.88
N LYS A 18 -4.40 23.54 20.91
CA LYS A 18 -5.28 23.20 22.03
C LYS A 18 -5.65 21.71 21.97
N PRO A 19 -6.16 21.12 23.07
CA PRO A 19 -6.72 19.77 23.04
C PRO A 19 -7.72 19.58 21.89
N ASN A 20 -7.60 18.43 21.22
CA ASN A 20 -8.42 17.99 20.09
C ASN A 20 -8.26 18.78 18.78
N GLN A 21 -7.19 19.57 18.65
CA GLN A 21 -6.83 20.24 17.39
C GLN A 21 -5.77 19.45 16.60
N GLU A 22 -5.70 19.70 15.30
CA GLU A 22 -4.60 19.25 14.45
C GLU A 22 -3.96 20.39 13.67
N PHE A 23 -2.65 20.31 13.49
CA PHE A 23 -1.88 21.13 12.57
C PHE A 23 -1.81 20.42 11.23
N ARG A 24 -2.43 21.02 10.20
CA ARG A 24 -2.42 20.51 8.82
C ARG A 24 -1.38 21.24 8.02
N PHE A 25 -0.62 20.51 7.23
CA PHE A 25 0.44 21.08 6.40
C PHE A 25 0.64 20.31 5.10
N GLU A 26 1.12 21.03 4.08
CA GLU A 26 1.50 20.47 2.79
C GLU A 26 2.94 20.82 2.47
N VAL A 27 3.68 19.84 1.94
CA VAL A 27 5.08 19.97 1.54
C VAL A 27 5.22 19.47 0.10
N PRO A 28 5.62 20.33 -0.85
CA PRO A 28 5.85 19.91 -2.23
C PRO A 28 7.07 18.97 -2.32
N PRO A 29 7.24 18.24 -3.44
CA PRO A 29 8.37 17.32 -3.63
C PRO A 29 9.75 17.99 -3.63
N SER A 30 9.83 19.30 -3.87
CA SER A 30 11.07 20.05 -4.02
C SER A 30 11.61 20.64 -2.72
N THR A 31 10.83 20.60 -1.63
CA THR A 31 11.23 21.16 -0.34
C THR A 31 11.04 20.14 0.77
N SER A 32 11.65 20.43 1.92
CA SER A 32 11.41 19.71 3.16
C SER A 32 11.18 20.69 4.30
N ILE A 33 10.44 20.24 5.30
CA ILE A 33 10.28 20.94 6.58
C ILE A 33 10.68 19.99 7.70
N THR A 34 11.14 20.52 8.82
CA THR A 34 11.42 19.73 10.03
C THR A 34 10.52 20.19 11.16
N ILE A 35 9.73 19.27 11.73
CA ILE A 35 8.81 19.52 12.83
C ILE A 35 9.34 18.79 14.08
N ARG A 36 9.32 19.48 15.23
CA ARG A 36 9.59 18.89 16.54
C ARG A 36 8.41 19.13 17.47
N LEU A 37 8.05 18.12 18.25
CA LEU A 37 7.26 18.33 19.46
C LEU A 37 8.17 18.99 20.50
N THR A 38 7.87 20.21 20.93
CA THR A 38 8.78 20.97 21.81
C THR A 38 9.04 20.23 23.13
N ALA A 39 10.30 20.20 23.59
CA ALA A 39 10.68 19.43 24.77
C ALA A 39 9.96 19.89 26.06
N GLY A 40 9.66 21.19 26.16
CA GLY A 40 8.96 21.78 27.30
C GLY A 40 7.44 21.61 27.29
N THR A 41 6.85 21.01 26.26
CA THR A 41 5.39 20.82 26.22
C THR A 41 4.95 19.73 27.19
N ALA A 42 3.84 19.98 27.89
CA ALA A 42 3.28 19.00 28.83
C ALA A 42 2.60 17.84 28.07
N GLY A 43 1.86 18.14 27.00
CA GLY A 43 1.05 17.17 26.29
C GLY A 43 1.79 16.33 25.26
N THR A 44 1.02 15.58 24.48
CA THR A 44 1.47 14.66 23.44
C THR A 44 0.93 15.08 22.07
N ALA A 45 1.53 14.57 21.00
CA ALA A 45 1.06 14.75 19.64
C ALA A 45 1.24 13.44 18.87
N GLU A 46 0.39 13.19 17.88
CA GLU A 46 0.45 12.01 17.04
C GLU A 46 0.25 12.36 15.57
N LEU A 47 0.98 11.66 14.70
CA LEU A 47 0.78 11.66 13.26
C LEU A 47 0.14 10.32 12.90
N PHE A 48 -1.14 10.39 12.52
CA PHE A 48 -1.94 9.23 12.09
C PHE A 48 -1.81 8.00 13.02
N GLY A 49 -1.88 8.23 14.34
CA GLY A 49 -1.83 7.20 15.38
C GLY A 49 -0.43 6.87 15.91
N THR A 50 0.63 7.37 15.29
CA THR A 50 2.02 7.23 15.77
C THR A 50 2.40 8.45 16.62
N GLU A 51 2.82 8.21 17.86
CA GLU A 51 3.16 9.27 18.81
C GLU A 51 4.52 9.93 18.49
N LEU A 52 4.56 11.27 18.56
CA LEU A 52 5.79 12.03 18.37
C LEU A 52 6.57 12.08 19.69
N SER A 53 7.84 11.67 19.64
CA SER A 53 8.78 11.87 20.74
C SER A 53 9.15 13.35 20.92
N LYS A 54 9.14 13.83 22.17
CA LYS A 54 9.50 15.20 22.54
C LYS A 54 10.96 15.51 22.18
N GLY A 55 11.19 16.65 21.55
CA GLY A 55 12.51 17.15 21.13
C GLY A 55 13.09 16.50 19.87
N LEU A 56 12.54 15.37 19.42
CA LEU A 56 13.04 14.67 18.24
C LEU A 56 12.59 15.39 16.95
N PRO A 57 13.51 15.66 16.00
CA PRO A 57 13.16 16.21 14.70
C PRO A 57 12.61 15.15 13.75
N TYR A 58 11.50 15.50 13.10
CA TYR A 58 10.90 14.75 12.00
C TYR A 58 10.85 15.62 10.75
N THR A 59 11.47 15.16 9.68
CA THR A 59 11.59 15.81 8.39
C THR A 59 10.55 15.24 7.43
N PHE A 60 9.76 16.13 6.82
CA PHE A 60 8.70 15.79 5.90
C PHE A 60 8.96 16.40 4.53
N THR A 61 8.69 15.63 3.48
CA THR A 61 8.76 16.05 2.07
C THR A 61 7.68 15.32 1.27
N CYS A 62 7.26 15.89 0.14
CA CYS A 62 6.31 15.25 -0.79
C CYS A 62 5.04 14.71 -0.09
N CYS A 63 4.46 15.46 0.85
CA CYS A 63 3.37 14.98 1.69
C CYS A 63 2.31 16.04 1.96
N LYS A 64 1.08 15.57 2.17
CA LYS A 64 -0.03 16.35 2.72
C LYS A 64 -0.46 15.65 4.01
N SER A 65 -0.23 16.26 5.17
CA SER A 65 -0.26 15.57 6.46
C SER A 65 -0.88 16.40 7.58
N ALA A 66 -1.15 15.74 8.71
CA ALA A 66 -1.70 16.36 9.90
C ALA A 66 -1.08 15.79 11.18
N ILE A 67 -0.72 16.67 12.11
CA ILE A 67 -0.28 16.31 13.47
C ILE A 67 -1.41 16.68 14.43
N TYR A 68 -1.98 15.68 15.09
CA TYR A 68 -3.11 15.82 16.00
C TYR A 68 -2.66 15.76 17.47
N THR A 69 -3.38 16.42 18.37
CA THR A 69 -3.14 16.30 19.82
C THR A 69 -4.43 16.11 20.60
N TRP A 70 -4.45 15.11 21.49
CA TRP A 70 -5.54 14.89 22.44
C TRP A 70 -5.47 15.85 23.64
N THR A 71 -4.26 16.28 24.02
CA THR A 71 -4.01 16.98 25.30
C THR A 71 -3.61 18.45 25.12
N GLY A 72 -3.39 18.89 23.88
CA GLY A 72 -2.73 20.14 23.55
C GLY A 72 -1.21 19.97 23.52
N CYS A 73 -0.53 20.70 22.64
CA CYS A 73 0.92 20.65 22.50
C CYS A 73 1.48 21.91 21.84
N SER A 74 2.80 22.06 21.82
CA SER A 74 3.49 23.11 21.06
C SER A 74 4.49 22.49 20.10
N LEU A 75 4.42 22.86 18.83
CA LEU A 75 5.26 22.38 17.73
C LEU A 75 6.24 23.47 17.30
N SER A 76 7.51 23.11 17.07
CA SER A 76 8.48 23.98 16.39
C SER A 76 8.70 23.47 14.97
N ILE A 77 8.58 24.36 13.99
CA ILE A 77 8.64 24.05 12.57
C ILE A 77 9.80 24.84 11.96
N GLU A 78 10.73 24.14 11.36
CA GLU A 78 11.86 24.67 10.60
C GLU A 78 11.58 24.48 9.11
N GLY A 79 11.66 25.56 8.32
CA GLY A 79 11.27 25.58 6.91
C GLY A 79 9.85 26.10 6.69
N THR A 80 9.45 26.22 5.42
CA THR A 80 8.17 26.84 5.04
C THR A 80 7.30 25.84 4.28
N PRO A 81 6.21 25.32 4.90
CA PRO A 81 5.24 24.51 4.18
C PRO A 81 4.50 25.35 3.13
N SER A 82 3.99 24.72 2.07
CA SER A 82 3.23 25.43 1.03
C SER A 82 1.85 25.85 1.51
N VAL A 83 1.26 25.05 2.39
CA VAL A 83 -0.01 25.32 3.06
C VAL A 83 0.15 24.91 4.52
N GLU A 84 -0.31 25.73 5.46
CA GLU A 84 -0.41 25.36 6.86
C GLU A 84 -1.56 26.06 7.58
N TYR A 85 -2.25 25.34 8.47
CA TYR A 85 -3.27 25.91 9.35
C TYR A 85 -3.60 24.94 10.50
N ILE A 86 -4.23 25.47 11.56
CA ILE A 86 -4.75 24.67 12.68
C ILE A 86 -6.24 24.43 12.46
N ALA A 87 -6.67 23.17 12.54
CA ALA A 87 -8.07 22.78 12.46
C ALA A 87 -8.61 22.34 13.83
N GLU A 88 -9.82 22.78 14.14
CA GLU A 88 -10.52 22.42 15.39
C GLU A 88 -11.50 21.28 15.20
N GLU A 89 -12.08 21.14 14.00
CA GLU A 89 -13.04 20.10 13.67
C GLU A 89 -12.32 18.89 13.05
N THR A 90 -12.32 17.77 13.79
CA THR A 90 -11.70 16.51 13.37
C THR A 90 -12.60 15.32 13.68
N PRO A 91 -12.58 14.26 12.86
CA PRO A 91 -13.31 13.03 13.12
C PRO A 91 -12.61 12.09 14.13
N MET A 92 -11.53 12.52 14.78
CA MET A 92 -10.66 11.66 15.60
C MET A 92 -11.39 10.93 16.74
N ALA A 93 -12.36 11.58 17.39
CA ALA A 93 -13.20 10.92 18.40
C ALA A 93 -14.00 9.74 17.83
N THR A 94 -14.46 9.85 16.57
CA THR A 94 -15.18 8.77 15.90
C THR A 94 -14.24 7.61 15.55
N TYR A 95 -13.02 7.91 15.11
CA TYR A 95 -12.01 6.90 14.82
C TYR A 95 -11.54 6.18 16.08
N LEU A 96 -11.40 6.90 17.20
CA LEU A 96 -11.11 6.31 18.50
C LEU A 96 -12.25 5.40 18.98
N ASN A 97 -13.52 5.84 18.84
CA ASN A 97 -14.67 5.01 19.19
C ASN A 97 -14.72 3.71 18.39
N LEU A 98 -14.42 3.77 17.09
CA LEU A 98 -14.27 2.60 16.24
C LEU A 98 -13.16 1.67 16.77
N HIS A 99 -11.97 2.22 17.04
CA HIS A 99 -10.87 1.43 17.61
C HIS A 99 -11.27 0.73 18.91
N VAL A 100 -11.93 1.43 19.84
CA VAL A 100 -12.40 0.87 21.11
C VAL A 100 -13.43 -0.25 20.87
N ALA A 101 -14.32 -0.10 19.88
CA ALA A 101 -15.27 -1.16 19.53
C ALA A 101 -14.56 -2.40 18.96
N LEU A 102 -13.58 -2.22 18.07
CA LEU A 102 -12.76 -3.31 17.55
C LEU A 102 -11.94 -3.98 18.67
N GLU A 103 -11.43 -3.21 19.62
CA GLU A 103 -10.66 -3.73 20.74
C GLU A 103 -11.50 -4.65 21.65
N LYS A 104 -12.77 -4.32 21.89
CA LYS A 104 -13.69 -5.22 22.60
C LYS A 104 -13.83 -6.58 21.90
N LEU A 105 -13.90 -6.58 20.56
CA LEU A 105 -13.95 -7.81 19.77
C LEU A 105 -12.64 -8.61 19.87
N ARG A 106 -11.49 -7.93 19.91
CA ARG A 106 -10.18 -8.58 20.09
C ARG A 106 -10.02 -9.21 21.48
N VAL A 107 -10.52 -8.55 22.52
CA VAL A 107 -10.56 -9.11 23.88
C VAL A 107 -11.41 -10.38 23.89
N ALA A 108 -12.63 -10.33 23.34
CA ALA A 108 -13.50 -11.49 23.23
C ALA A 108 -12.87 -12.66 22.45
N ALA A 109 -12.16 -12.35 21.35
CA ALA A 109 -11.41 -13.36 20.58
C ALA A 109 -10.23 -13.94 21.37
N SER A 110 -9.56 -13.12 22.17
CA SER A 110 -8.42 -13.56 23.00
C SER A 110 -8.86 -14.45 24.17
N ASP A 111 -10.06 -14.23 24.72
CA ASP A 111 -10.63 -15.00 25.82
C ASP A 111 -11.21 -16.35 25.34
N CYS A 112 -11.46 -16.50 24.04
CA CYS A 112 -11.94 -17.74 23.44
C CYS A 112 -10.80 -18.76 23.28
N PRO A 113 -11.03 -20.06 23.54
CA PRO A 113 -10.03 -21.09 23.29
C PRO A 113 -9.59 -21.09 21.81
N PRO A 114 -8.28 -21.25 21.50
CA PRO A 114 -7.72 -21.00 20.16
C PRO A 114 -8.27 -21.92 19.06
N THR A 115 -8.88 -23.04 19.45
CA THR A 115 -9.50 -24.03 18.55
C THR A 115 -10.96 -23.75 18.23
N THR A 116 -11.56 -22.72 18.83
CA THR A 116 -12.94 -22.33 18.54
C THR A 116 -13.00 -21.27 17.46
N ASP A 117 -14.03 -21.31 16.61
CA ASP A 117 -14.29 -20.27 15.58
C ASP A 117 -14.40 -18.85 16.18
N GLY A 118 -14.68 -18.75 17.49
CA GLY A 118 -14.73 -17.48 18.23
C GLY A 118 -13.36 -16.84 18.50
N ALA A 119 -12.25 -17.56 18.33
CA ALA A 119 -10.89 -17.04 18.55
C ALA A 119 -10.35 -16.22 17.36
N GLN A 120 -11.22 -15.53 16.63
CA GLN A 120 -10.84 -14.71 15.48
C GLN A 120 -11.14 -13.25 15.74
N GLY A 121 -10.11 -12.41 15.63
CA GLY A 121 -10.23 -10.97 15.76
C GLY A 121 -11.05 -10.34 14.63
N PRO A 122 -11.49 -9.09 14.80
CA PRO A 122 -12.27 -8.39 13.79
C PRO A 122 -11.47 -8.20 12.50
N ARG A 123 -12.13 -8.41 11.36
CA ARG A 123 -11.57 -8.19 10.03
C ARG A 123 -12.28 -6.99 9.41
N ILE A 124 -11.63 -5.84 9.43
CA ILE A 124 -12.21 -4.57 8.96
C ILE A 124 -11.75 -4.25 7.54
N LEU A 125 -12.70 -3.93 6.66
CA LEU A 125 -12.48 -3.46 5.30
C LEU A 125 -12.83 -1.98 5.18
N LEU A 126 -11.87 -1.16 4.76
CA LEU A 126 -12.07 0.28 4.53
C LEU A 126 -12.46 0.52 3.08
N VAL A 127 -13.59 1.18 2.83
CA VAL A 127 -14.13 1.39 1.48
C VAL A 127 -14.52 2.86 1.32
N GLY A 128 -14.28 3.43 0.14
CA GLY A 128 -14.65 4.82 -0.16
C GLY A 128 -14.08 5.32 -1.48
N PRO A 129 -14.55 6.48 -1.96
CA PRO A 129 -14.07 7.13 -3.18
C PRO A 129 -12.62 7.63 -3.03
N PRO A 130 -12.02 8.27 -4.05
CA PRO A 130 -10.64 8.72 -4.00
C PRO A 130 -10.45 9.79 -2.93
N ASP A 131 -9.25 9.82 -2.36
CA ASP A 131 -8.77 10.91 -1.51
C ASP A 131 -9.61 11.20 -0.24
N VAL A 132 -10.44 10.25 0.23
CA VAL A 132 -11.25 10.35 1.47
C VAL A 132 -10.54 9.96 2.78
N GLY A 133 -9.24 9.65 2.73
CA GLY A 133 -8.45 9.30 3.93
C GLY A 133 -8.51 7.83 4.37
N LYS A 134 -8.79 6.88 3.46
CA LYS A 134 -8.79 5.43 3.77
C LYS A 134 -7.47 4.96 4.38
N THR A 135 -6.36 5.22 3.70
CA THR A 135 -5.01 4.87 4.17
C THR A 135 -4.64 5.58 5.47
N THR A 136 -5.10 6.82 5.66
CA THR A 136 -4.90 7.57 6.92
C THR A 136 -5.61 6.88 8.08
N LEU A 137 -6.87 6.48 7.90
CA LEU A 137 -7.61 5.73 8.91
C LEU A 137 -6.96 4.36 9.17
N CYS A 138 -6.46 3.70 8.12
CA CYS A 138 -5.70 2.45 8.24
C CYS A 138 -4.49 2.62 9.16
N LYS A 139 -3.69 3.68 8.97
CA LYS A 139 -2.56 4.04 9.84
C LYS A 139 -3.02 4.31 11.28
N ILE A 140 -4.07 5.10 11.49
CA ILE A 140 -4.60 5.42 12.83
C ILE A 140 -5.00 4.14 13.58
N LEU A 141 -5.81 3.28 12.95
CA LEU A 141 -6.26 2.03 13.56
C LEU A 141 -5.08 1.09 13.84
N THR A 142 -4.08 1.06 12.97
CA THR A 142 -2.86 0.26 13.15
C THR A 142 -2.05 0.78 14.34
N GLY A 143 -1.76 2.08 14.39
CA GLY A 143 -1.03 2.73 15.48
C GLY A 143 -1.71 2.54 16.84
N TYR A 144 -3.02 2.72 16.91
CA TYR A 144 -3.78 2.50 18.15
C TYR A 144 -3.77 1.03 18.59
N SER A 145 -3.82 0.10 17.64
CA SER A 145 -3.72 -1.33 17.96
C SER A 145 -2.34 -1.69 18.55
N ILE A 146 -1.26 -1.17 17.96
CA ILE A 146 0.10 -1.36 18.50
C ILE A 146 0.23 -0.77 19.90
N ARG A 147 -0.35 0.42 20.14
CA ARG A 147 -0.34 1.07 21.47
C ARG A 147 -1.08 0.27 22.54
N GLN A 148 -2.07 -0.54 22.14
CA GLN A 148 -2.75 -1.49 23.03
C GLN A 148 -2.00 -2.83 23.16
N GLY A 149 -0.76 -2.93 22.66
CA GLY A 149 0.02 -4.17 22.68
C GLY A 149 -0.57 -5.27 21.79
N ARG A 150 -1.28 -4.89 20.73
CA ARG A 150 -1.83 -5.83 19.73
C ARG A 150 -0.95 -5.89 18.49
N LYS A 151 -1.15 -6.94 17.69
CA LYS A 151 -0.36 -7.24 16.50
C LYS A 151 -1.23 -7.33 15.24
N PRO A 152 -1.80 -6.20 14.74
CA PRO A 152 -2.70 -6.24 13.60
C PRO A 152 -1.97 -6.68 12.33
N MET A 153 -2.68 -7.41 11.47
CA MET A 153 -2.23 -7.65 10.11
C MET A 153 -2.88 -6.62 9.19
N VAL A 154 -2.05 -5.80 8.57
CA VAL A 154 -2.49 -4.76 7.63
C VAL A 154 -2.33 -5.29 6.22
N ILE A 155 -3.36 -5.11 5.41
CA ILE A 155 -3.41 -5.56 4.02
C ILE A 155 -3.72 -4.33 3.16
N ASN A 156 -2.83 -4.04 2.22
CA ASN A 156 -3.06 -3.02 1.20
C ASN A 156 -3.44 -3.69 -0.12
N LEU A 157 -4.65 -3.43 -0.57
CA LEU A 157 -5.16 -3.87 -1.87
C LEU A 157 -5.18 -2.74 -2.91
N ASP A 158 -4.80 -1.51 -2.53
CA ASP A 158 -4.68 -0.39 -3.46
C ASP A 158 -3.37 -0.47 -4.25
N THR A 159 -3.50 -0.71 -5.54
CA THR A 159 -2.38 -0.85 -6.47
C THR A 159 -1.93 0.48 -7.04
N ALA A 160 -2.84 1.46 -7.18
CA ALA A 160 -2.59 2.77 -7.76
C ALA A 160 -1.91 3.75 -6.79
N GLY A 161 -1.93 3.41 -5.50
CA GLY A 161 -1.35 4.18 -4.42
C GLY A 161 0.17 4.08 -4.30
N GLU A 162 0.65 4.41 -3.10
CA GLU A 162 2.08 4.57 -2.78
C GLU A 162 2.75 3.23 -2.43
N GLY A 163 1.96 2.16 -2.30
CA GLY A 163 2.38 0.87 -1.76
C GLY A 163 2.53 0.90 -0.23
N VAL A 164 2.44 -0.27 0.40
CA VAL A 164 2.72 -0.42 1.84
C VAL A 164 3.94 -1.32 2.00
N LEU A 165 5.06 -0.72 2.41
CA LEU A 165 6.38 -1.36 2.60
C LEU A 165 7.03 -1.91 1.31
N THR A 166 6.57 -1.46 0.15
CA THR A 166 7.02 -1.95 -1.17
C THR A 166 6.77 -0.88 -2.23
N VAL A 167 7.26 -1.10 -3.45
CA VAL A 167 7.01 -0.23 -4.62
C VAL A 167 5.52 -0.21 -5.01
N PRO A 168 5.06 0.87 -5.69
CA PRO A 168 3.71 0.94 -6.27
C PRO A 168 3.42 -0.20 -7.26
N GLY A 169 2.13 -0.48 -7.47
CA GLY A 169 1.66 -1.48 -8.44
C GLY A 169 1.57 -2.87 -7.83
N THR A 170 1.58 -2.93 -6.50
CA THR A 170 1.59 -4.15 -5.71
C THR A 170 0.40 -4.20 -4.78
N ILE A 171 0.03 -5.41 -4.39
CA ILE A 171 -0.77 -5.64 -3.18
C ILE A 171 0.16 -6.23 -2.14
N SER A 172 0.00 -5.82 -0.87
CA SER A 172 0.89 -6.27 0.20
C SER A 172 0.14 -6.57 1.49
N ALA A 173 0.74 -7.43 2.32
CA ALA A 173 0.27 -7.71 3.66
C ALA A 173 1.45 -7.80 4.63
N ALA A 174 1.34 -7.16 5.80
CA ALA A 174 2.37 -7.25 6.83
C ALA A 174 1.74 -7.28 8.23
N SER A 175 2.40 -7.96 9.16
CA SER A 175 2.05 -7.98 10.57
C SER A 175 2.79 -6.87 11.31
N PHE A 176 2.07 -6.08 12.10
CA PHE A 176 2.61 -4.92 12.81
C PHE A 176 2.62 -5.19 14.31
N GLY A 177 3.73 -5.74 14.82
CA GLY A 177 3.94 -5.96 16.26
C GLY A 177 4.80 -4.90 16.96
N SER A 178 5.20 -3.86 16.24
CA SER A 178 6.07 -2.80 16.74
C SER A 178 5.73 -1.47 16.08
N VAL A 179 6.17 -0.38 16.70
CA VAL A 179 5.81 0.99 16.30
C VAL A 179 6.02 1.25 14.81
N MET A 180 5.12 2.07 14.29
CA MET A 180 5.18 2.67 12.96
C MET A 180 6.15 3.86 12.97
N ASP A 181 6.56 4.29 11.79
CA ASP A 181 7.43 5.45 11.62
C ASP A 181 6.57 6.72 11.46
N VAL A 182 7.02 7.83 12.04
CA VAL A 182 6.31 9.12 11.94
C VAL A 182 6.47 9.73 10.55
N GLU A 183 7.64 9.60 9.93
CA GLU A 183 7.93 10.14 8.60
C GLU A 183 7.45 9.17 7.51
N ASP A 184 7.71 7.88 7.70
CA ASP A 184 7.45 6.88 6.67
C ASP A 184 6.08 6.19 6.79
N GLY A 185 5.31 6.53 7.83
CA GLY A 185 4.04 5.91 8.13
C GLY A 185 4.21 4.43 8.51
N PHE A 186 4.00 3.51 7.57
CA PHE A 186 4.07 2.07 7.88
C PHE A 186 5.50 1.58 8.19
N GLY A 187 6.52 2.41 7.94
CA GLY A 187 7.93 2.11 8.20
C GLY A 187 8.65 1.54 6.99
N SER A 188 9.68 0.73 7.22
CA SER A 188 10.56 0.20 6.19
C SER A 188 10.58 -1.34 6.15
N SER A 189 10.89 -1.87 4.97
CA SER A 189 11.22 -3.28 4.77
C SER A 189 12.63 -3.59 5.32
N PRO A 190 13.00 -4.87 5.51
CA PRO A 190 14.31 -5.22 6.04
C PRO A 190 15.43 -4.74 5.13
N MET A 191 16.49 -4.27 5.77
CA MET A 191 17.69 -3.73 5.15
C MET A 191 18.91 -4.26 5.91
N SER A 192 20.07 -4.28 5.26
CA SER A 192 21.32 -4.71 5.89
C SER A 192 21.86 -3.71 6.92
N ALA A 193 21.38 -2.47 6.88
CA ALA A 193 21.75 -1.42 7.81
C ALA A 193 20.94 -1.53 9.13
N PRO A 194 21.52 -1.13 10.27
CA PRO A 194 20.75 -0.92 11.50
C PRO A 194 19.65 0.12 11.27
N SER A 195 18.42 -0.21 11.69
CA SER A 195 17.29 0.72 11.68
C SER A 195 16.90 1.10 13.10
N ALA A 196 16.62 2.37 13.34
CA ALA A 196 16.13 2.85 14.63
C ALA A 196 14.71 2.32 14.92
N ILE A 197 13.91 2.14 13.87
CA ILE A 197 12.55 1.59 13.96
C ILE A 197 12.57 0.15 13.44
N PRO A 198 11.99 -0.82 14.17
CA PRO A 198 11.98 -2.20 13.72
C PRO A 198 11.26 -2.35 12.38
N VAL A 199 11.98 -2.92 11.41
CA VAL A 199 11.49 -3.20 10.06
C VAL A 199 10.31 -4.19 10.08
N LYS A 200 9.47 -4.12 9.05
CA LYS A 200 8.35 -5.06 8.86
C LYS A 200 8.65 -5.98 7.69
N LEU A 201 8.10 -7.20 7.71
CA LEU A 201 8.27 -8.21 6.65
C LEU A 201 6.96 -8.32 5.84
N PRO A 202 6.83 -7.60 4.72
CA PRO A 202 5.65 -7.70 3.88
C PRO A 202 5.68 -8.93 2.97
N LEU A 203 4.53 -9.59 2.83
CA LEU A 203 4.22 -10.43 1.67
C LEU A 203 3.74 -9.53 0.54
N VAL A 204 4.33 -9.66 -0.66
CA VAL A 204 4.05 -8.78 -1.79
C VAL A 204 3.70 -9.61 -3.04
N TYR A 205 2.64 -9.20 -3.73
CA TYR A 205 2.33 -9.66 -5.08
C TYR A 205 2.32 -8.46 -6.03
N TYR A 206 2.89 -8.63 -7.23
CA TYR A 206 2.93 -7.58 -8.24
C TYR A 206 1.71 -7.65 -9.15
N TYR A 207 0.87 -6.62 -9.09
CA TYR A 207 -0.31 -6.48 -9.94
C TYR A 207 0.03 -5.86 -11.29
N GLY A 208 0.83 -4.79 -11.29
CA GLY A 208 1.45 -4.17 -12.47
C GLY A 208 0.50 -3.48 -13.46
N LEU A 209 -0.73 -3.20 -13.04
CA LEU A 209 -1.68 -2.32 -13.75
C LEU A 209 -2.14 -1.22 -12.79
N GLU A 210 -2.65 -0.11 -13.34
CA GLU A 210 -3.06 1.04 -12.52
C GLU A 210 -4.30 0.74 -11.68
N ALA A 211 -5.40 0.38 -12.34
CA ALA A 211 -6.70 0.20 -11.71
C ALA A 211 -7.04 -1.28 -11.49
N ALA A 212 -7.79 -1.59 -10.43
CA ALA A 212 -8.29 -2.94 -10.19
C ALA A 212 -9.24 -3.40 -11.31
N GLU A 213 -9.95 -2.45 -11.93
CA GLU A 213 -10.91 -2.66 -13.01
C GLU A 213 -10.26 -3.01 -14.35
N SER A 214 -9.02 -2.59 -14.62
CA SER A 214 -8.35 -2.90 -15.90
C SER A 214 -7.95 -4.36 -16.02
N GLY A 215 -7.78 -5.05 -14.88
CA GLY A 215 -7.33 -6.44 -14.80
C GLY A 215 -8.08 -7.25 -13.75
N VAL A 216 -9.43 -7.15 -13.71
CA VAL A 216 -10.29 -7.77 -12.67
C VAL A 216 -9.95 -9.24 -12.41
N ARG A 217 -9.71 -10.04 -13.45
CA ARG A 217 -9.37 -11.47 -13.31
C ARG A 217 -8.06 -11.67 -12.57
N ARG A 218 -7.02 -10.91 -12.95
CA ARG A 218 -5.71 -10.91 -12.27
C ARG A 218 -5.85 -10.45 -10.83
N TYR A 219 -6.57 -9.35 -10.63
CA TYR A 219 -6.77 -8.76 -9.31
C TYR A 219 -7.45 -9.74 -8.34
N LYS A 220 -8.56 -10.38 -8.78
CA LYS A 220 -9.23 -11.44 -8.01
C LYS A 220 -8.32 -12.62 -7.69
N ARG A 221 -7.54 -13.08 -8.66
CA ARG A 221 -6.59 -14.19 -8.48
C ARG A 221 -5.52 -13.84 -7.44
N LEU A 222 -4.95 -12.64 -7.49
CA LEU A 222 -3.97 -12.18 -6.51
C LEU A 222 -4.60 -11.98 -5.11
N ILE A 223 -5.84 -11.49 -5.02
CA ILE A 223 -6.58 -11.41 -3.76
C ILE A 223 -6.74 -12.79 -3.12
N SER A 224 -7.14 -13.81 -3.88
CA SER A 224 -7.27 -15.18 -3.34
C SER A 224 -5.94 -15.73 -2.86
N ARG A 225 -4.85 -15.51 -3.60
CA ARG A 225 -3.50 -15.89 -3.17
C ARG A 225 -3.08 -15.16 -1.89
N MET A 226 -3.40 -13.88 -1.77
CA MET A 226 -3.16 -13.09 -0.56
C MET A 226 -3.96 -13.63 0.62
N ALA A 227 -5.26 -13.88 0.45
CA ALA A 227 -6.15 -14.39 1.49
C ALA A 227 -5.69 -15.75 2.02
N VAL A 228 -5.31 -16.68 1.14
CA VAL A 228 -4.77 -17.99 1.55
C VAL A 228 -3.49 -17.83 2.36
N ALA A 229 -2.54 -17.02 1.89
CA ALA A 229 -1.27 -16.82 2.58
C ALA A 229 -1.45 -16.12 3.95
N VAL A 230 -2.34 -15.12 4.01
CA VAL A 230 -2.70 -14.41 5.24
C VAL A 230 -3.35 -15.36 6.24
N ASN A 231 -4.35 -16.14 5.84
CA ASN A 231 -5.03 -17.07 6.75
C ASN A 231 -4.07 -18.14 7.27
N SER A 232 -3.21 -18.70 6.41
CA SER A 232 -2.17 -19.65 6.83
C SER A 232 -1.21 -19.02 7.84
N ARG A 233 -0.82 -17.75 7.66
CA ARG A 233 0.01 -17.04 8.64
C ARG A 233 -0.70 -16.82 9.97
N LEU A 234 -2.00 -16.53 9.97
CA LEU A 234 -2.79 -16.34 11.19
C LEU A 234 -2.97 -17.65 11.98
N GLU A 235 -2.95 -18.81 11.33
CA GLU A 235 -2.99 -20.10 12.03
C GLU A 235 -1.71 -20.36 12.83
N GLU A 236 -0.56 -19.87 12.36
CA GLU A 236 0.72 -19.95 13.06
C GLU A 236 0.88 -18.86 14.15
N ASP A 237 0.21 -17.71 13.99
CA ASP A 237 0.38 -16.51 14.81
C ASP A 237 -0.94 -16.13 15.50
N ILE A 238 -1.18 -16.79 16.65
CA ILE A 238 -2.42 -16.64 17.44
C ILE A 238 -2.66 -15.18 17.86
N GLU A 239 -1.60 -14.43 18.18
CA GLU A 239 -1.72 -13.04 18.58
C GLU A 239 -2.24 -12.16 17.42
N SER A 240 -1.69 -12.35 16.23
CA SER A 240 -2.22 -11.70 15.02
C SER A 240 -3.62 -12.18 14.67
N LYS A 241 -3.94 -13.47 14.86
CA LYS A 241 -5.29 -14.03 14.66
C LYS A 241 -6.33 -13.37 15.54
N ASN A 242 -6.04 -13.25 16.84
CA ASN A 242 -6.93 -12.63 17.83
C ASN A 242 -7.04 -11.11 17.63
N THR A 243 -6.00 -10.47 17.06
CA THR A 243 -6.03 -9.04 16.74
C THR A 243 -6.88 -8.74 15.50
N GLY A 244 -6.80 -9.60 14.49
CA GLY A 244 -7.56 -9.49 13.25
C GLY A 244 -6.87 -8.69 12.13
N LEU A 245 -7.66 -8.32 11.12
CA LEU A 245 -7.19 -7.72 9.87
C LEU A 245 -7.64 -6.27 9.73
N ILE A 246 -6.78 -5.42 9.17
CA ILE A 246 -7.13 -4.06 8.69
C ILE A 246 -6.83 -4.02 7.20
N ILE A 247 -7.86 -3.88 6.37
CA ILE A 247 -7.75 -3.97 4.91
C ILE A 247 -8.04 -2.61 4.28
N ASP A 248 -7.02 -2.04 3.63
CA ASP A 248 -7.15 -0.84 2.80
C ASP A 248 -7.43 -1.23 1.35
N THR A 249 -8.36 -0.55 0.70
CA THR A 249 -8.82 -0.87 -0.66
C THR A 249 -8.47 0.23 -1.65
N PRO A 250 -8.44 -0.07 -2.96
CA PRO A 250 -8.45 0.97 -3.96
C PRO A 250 -9.73 1.82 -3.82
N SER A 251 -9.74 2.92 -4.54
CA SER A 251 -10.88 3.83 -4.54
C SER A 251 -12.05 3.22 -5.29
N PHE A 252 -13.23 3.25 -4.67
CA PHE A 252 -14.45 2.71 -5.25
C PHE A 252 -15.52 3.80 -5.30
N ASP A 253 -15.85 4.21 -6.52
CA ASP A 253 -16.66 5.41 -6.77
C ASP A 253 -18.12 5.05 -7.07
N ASN A 254 -18.32 3.90 -7.74
CA ASN A 254 -19.60 3.48 -8.32
C ASN A 254 -20.04 2.07 -7.89
N GLN A 255 -21.32 1.76 -8.15
CA GLN A 255 -21.94 0.46 -7.91
C GLN A 255 -21.31 -0.70 -8.69
N THR A 256 -20.61 -0.41 -9.80
CA THR A 256 -19.87 -1.38 -10.62
C THR A 256 -18.84 -2.17 -9.82
N ASN A 257 -18.40 -1.62 -8.69
CA ASN A 257 -17.36 -2.23 -7.85
C ASN A 257 -17.95 -3.10 -6.73
N GLY A 258 -19.28 -3.24 -6.66
CA GLY A 258 -19.96 -4.09 -5.67
C GLY A 258 -19.51 -5.55 -5.73
N ASP A 259 -19.29 -6.09 -6.93
CA ASP A 259 -18.83 -7.47 -7.13
C ASP A 259 -17.39 -7.68 -6.64
N LEU A 260 -16.52 -6.69 -6.85
CA LEU A 260 -15.15 -6.71 -6.36
C LEU A 260 -15.10 -6.62 -4.83
N ILE A 261 -15.90 -5.72 -4.24
CA ILE A 261 -15.99 -5.60 -2.78
C ILE A 261 -16.54 -6.89 -2.18
N SER A 262 -17.59 -7.47 -2.76
CA SER A 262 -18.16 -8.75 -2.31
C SER A 262 -17.17 -9.90 -2.41
N TYR A 263 -16.35 -9.92 -3.46
CA TYR A 263 -15.26 -10.87 -3.60
C TYR A 263 -14.23 -10.73 -2.47
N ILE A 264 -13.75 -9.51 -2.20
CA ILE A 264 -12.80 -9.23 -1.10
C ILE A 264 -13.40 -9.63 0.26
N VAL A 265 -14.67 -9.30 0.50
CA VAL A 265 -15.39 -9.64 1.73
C VAL A 265 -15.43 -11.15 1.94
N ALA A 266 -15.74 -11.92 0.90
CA ALA A 266 -15.78 -13.38 0.97
C ALA A 266 -14.38 -13.98 1.21
N GLU A 267 -13.38 -13.61 0.40
CA GLU A 267 -12.02 -14.17 0.46
C GLU A 267 -11.33 -13.92 1.80
N PHE A 268 -11.49 -12.71 2.35
CA PHE A 268 -10.92 -12.36 3.66
C PHE A 268 -11.88 -12.61 4.83
N SER A 269 -13.08 -13.14 4.61
CA SER A 269 -14.10 -13.34 5.65
C SER A 269 -14.31 -12.09 6.52
N VAL A 270 -14.50 -10.95 5.85
CA VAL A 270 -14.60 -9.62 6.49
C VAL A 270 -15.80 -9.58 7.43
N THR A 271 -15.58 -9.09 8.65
CA THR A 271 -16.64 -8.98 9.68
C THR A 271 -17.24 -7.57 9.75
N THR A 272 -16.47 -6.55 9.34
CA THR A 272 -16.88 -5.15 9.44
C THR A 272 -16.45 -4.39 8.19
N ILE A 273 -17.37 -3.67 7.55
CA ILE A 273 -17.09 -2.76 6.43
C ILE A 273 -17.25 -1.33 6.93
N ALA A 274 -16.19 -0.53 6.85
CA ALA A 274 -16.23 0.89 7.16
C ALA A 274 -16.23 1.72 5.87
N VAL A 275 -17.33 2.43 5.64
CA VAL A 275 -17.52 3.27 4.44
C VAL A 275 -17.24 4.72 4.77
N LEU A 276 -16.27 5.31 4.07
CA LEU A 276 -15.87 6.71 4.20
C LEU A 276 -16.41 7.53 3.03
N GLY A 277 -16.96 8.71 3.31
CA GLY A 277 -17.18 9.77 2.31
C GLY A 277 -18.22 9.52 1.22
N SER A 278 -19.00 8.43 1.30
CA SER A 278 -20.05 8.17 0.31
C SER A 278 -21.29 7.51 0.92
N GLU A 279 -22.39 8.27 0.98
CA GLU A 279 -23.69 7.76 1.44
C GLU A 279 -24.27 6.73 0.48
N ARG A 280 -24.07 6.94 -0.83
CA ARG A 280 -24.55 6.00 -1.86
C ARG A 280 -23.85 4.66 -1.73
N LEU A 281 -22.53 4.66 -1.52
CA LEU A 281 -21.75 3.45 -1.32
C LEU A 281 -22.16 2.77 -0.02
N TYR A 282 -22.34 3.53 1.06
CA TYR A 282 -22.82 3.01 2.34
C TYR A 282 -24.16 2.30 2.20
N ASN A 283 -25.16 2.93 1.58
CA ASN A 283 -26.48 2.33 1.38
C ASN A 283 -26.43 1.11 0.45
N THR A 284 -25.51 1.10 -0.53
CA THR A 284 -25.31 -0.06 -1.41
C THR A 284 -24.72 -1.23 -0.62
N MET A 285 -23.65 -1.01 0.15
CA MET A 285 -23.05 -2.03 1.02
C MET A 285 -24.02 -2.52 2.08
N LEU A 286 -24.80 -1.61 2.68
CA LEU A 286 -25.84 -1.98 3.63
C LEU A 286 -26.85 -2.92 2.97
N LYS A 287 -27.40 -2.60 1.80
CA LYS A 287 -28.33 -3.49 1.09
C LYS A 287 -27.72 -4.84 0.71
N SER A 288 -26.44 -4.87 0.32
CA SER A 288 -25.77 -6.11 -0.10
C SER A 288 -25.40 -7.03 1.07
N PHE A 289 -25.09 -6.48 2.25
CA PHE A 289 -24.52 -7.23 3.37
C PHE A 289 -25.36 -7.22 4.66
N SER A 290 -26.29 -6.29 4.83
CA SER A 290 -27.22 -6.32 5.97
C SER A 290 -28.29 -7.39 5.70
N SER A 291 -28.14 -8.52 6.39
CA SER A 291 -29.13 -9.60 6.60
C SER A 291 -30.32 -9.63 5.62
N GLN A 292 -30.23 -10.47 4.60
CA GLN A 292 -31.44 -11.07 4.03
C GLN A 292 -32.14 -11.90 5.11
N PRO A 293 -33.48 -11.95 5.15
CA PRO A 293 -34.20 -12.77 6.12
C PRO A 293 -33.80 -14.26 6.00
N PRO A 294 -33.81 -15.02 7.11
CA PRO A 294 -33.37 -16.41 7.16
C PRO A 294 -34.43 -17.34 6.56
N SER A 295 -34.65 -17.27 5.25
CA SER A 295 -35.66 -18.07 4.56
C SER A 295 -35.14 -18.78 3.31
N SER A 296 -33.85 -19.12 3.26
CA SER A 296 -33.32 -20.03 2.25
C SER A 296 -32.18 -20.86 2.86
N GLN A 297 -32.46 -22.14 3.10
CA GLN A 297 -31.51 -23.12 3.63
C GLN A 297 -30.43 -23.45 2.58
N SER A 298 -29.44 -22.57 2.39
CA SER A 298 -28.15 -22.94 1.79
C SER A 298 -27.16 -21.78 1.88
N GLN A 299 -26.05 -22.04 2.58
CA GLN A 299 -24.80 -21.28 2.69
C GLN A 299 -24.76 -20.14 3.72
N GLN A 300 -23.71 -20.19 4.56
CA GLN A 300 -23.44 -19.33 5.70
C GLN A 300 -23.46 -17.84 5.32
N SER A 301 -24.57 -17.15 5.59
CA SER A 301 -24.58 -15.69 5.56
C SER A 301 -23.90 -15.16 6.82
N SER A 302 -22.59 -14.91 6.75
CA SER A 302 -21.87 -14.17 7.79
C SER A 302 -22.50 -12.78 7.90
N ASN A 303 -23.05 -12.43 9.07
CA ASN A 303 -23.55 -11.08 9.33
C ASN A 303 -22.37 -10.09 9.32
N VAL A 304 -22.19 -9.35 8.22
CA VAL A 304 -21.16 -8.32 8.09
C VAL A 304 -21.71 -6.99 8.60
N ASN A 305 -21.02 -6.36 9.53
CA ASN A 305 -21.41 -5.06 10.09
C ASN A 305 -20.97 -3.93 9.15
N VAL A 306 -21.92 -3.19 8.58
CA VAL A 306 -21.63 -2.02 7.73
C VAL A 306 -21.75 -0.75 8.57
N ILE A 307 -20.66 0.01 8.67
CA ILE A 307 -20.60 1.28 9.40
C ILE A 307 -20.25 2.44 8.47
N LYS A 308 -20.85 3.60 8.71
CA LYS A 308 -20.52 4.85 8.01
C LYS A 308 -19.59 5.69 8.88
N LEU A 309 -18.53 6.21 8.29
CA LEU A 309 -17.59 7.10 8.97
C LEU A 309 -17.52 8.47 8.27
N PRO A 310 -17.36 9.57 9.04
CA PRO A 310 -17.10 10.88 8.46
C PRO A 310 -15.70 10.94 7.86
N THR A 311 -15.57 11.69 6.77
CA THR A 311 -14.27 12.08 6.20
C THR A 311 -13.67 13.21 7.03
N SER A 312 -12.34 13.25 7.14
CA SER A 312 -11.69 14.42 7.70
C SER A 312 -11.79 15.58 6.72
N GLY A 313 -12.08 16.79 7.23
CA GLY A 313 -12.00 18.02 6.43
C GLY A 313 -10.56 18.36 6.01
N GLY A 314 -9.56 17.62 6.51
CA GLY A 314 -8.16 17.74 6.09
C GLY A 314 -7.78 16.81 4.94
N CYS A 315 -8.71 15.95 4.50
CA CYS A 315 -8.52 15.17 3.29
C CYS A 315 -8.57 16.12 2.08
N VAL A 316 -7.56 16.01 1.23
CA VAL A 316 -7.33 16.92 0.11
C VAL A 316 -7.09 16.11 -1.16
N ASP A 317 -7.64 16.62 -2.26
CA ASP A 317 -7.46 16.00 -3.56
C ASP A 317 -5.98 16.03 -3.96
N ARG A 318 -5.56 14.93 -4.57
CA ARG A 318 -4.20 14.74 -5.04
C ARG A 318 -4.22 14.72 -6.56
N ASP A 319 -3.61 15.72 -7.17
CA ASP A 319 -3.45 15.85 -8.61
C ASP A 319 -2.49 14.79 -9.15
N ALA A 320 -2.62 14.48 -10.45
CA ALA A 320 -1.83 13.43 -11.10
C ALA A 320 -0.31 13.65 -11.01
N PRO A 321 0.24 14.87 -11.17
CA PRO A 321 1.66 15.14 -10.96
C PRO A 321 2.14 14.80 -9.54
N PHE A 322 1.37 15.20 -8.52
CA PHE A 322 1.71 14.89 -7.13
C PHE A 322 1.67 13.38 -6.85
N LYS A 323 0.65 12.66 -7.34
CA LYS A 323 0.57 11.19 -7.26
C LYS A 323 1.77 10.52 -7.94
N LYS A 324 2.21 11.05 -9.09
CA LYS A 324 3.41 10.56 -9.78
C LYS A 324 4.67 10.79 -8.94
N ALA A 325 4.85 12.00 -8.40
CA ALA A 325 6.02 12.33 -7.59
C ALA A 325 6.15 11.42 -6.35
N ILE A 326 5.03 11.09 -5.70
CA ILE A 326 5.05 10.16 -4.57
C ILE A 326 5.47 8.75 -5.00
N ARG A 327 4.97 8.25 -6.14
CA ARG A 327 5.37 6.94 -6.66
C ARG A 327 6.86 6.91 -6.99
N ASP A 328 7.35 7.94 -7.65
CA ASP A 328 8.78 8.06 -7.98
C ASP A 328 9.62 8.10 -6.69
N ALA A 329 9.18 8.84 -5.67
CA ALA A 329 9.82 8.88 -4.36
C ALA A 329 9.80 7.51 -3.65
N ALA A 330 8.69 6.77 -3.71
CA ALA A 330 8.58 5.44 -3.11
C ALA A 330 9.55 4.44 -3.74
N VAL A 331 9.73 4.47 -5.06
CA VAL A 331 10.70 3.57 -5.70
C VAL A 331 12.13 4.03 -5.50
N LYS A 332 12.39 5.35 -5.56
CA LYS A 332 13.71 5.88 -5.21
C LYS A 332 14.11 5.44 -3.80
N LYS A 333 13.17 5.53 -2.85
CA LYS A 333 13.39 5.08 -1.49
C LYS A 333 13.65 3.58 -1.38
N TYR A 334 12.97 2.75 -2.17
CA TYR A 334 13.23 1.30 -2.18
C TYR A 334 14.69 0.96 -2.52
N PHE A 335 15.32 1.68 -3.46
CA PHE A 335 16.69 1.41 -3.88
C PHE A 335 17.75 2.18 -3.08
N PHE A 336 17.48 3.44 -2.77
CA PHE A 336 18.47 4.38 -2.20
C PHE A 336 18.20 4.72 -0.73
N GLY A 337 17.09 4.27 -0.17
CA GLY A 337 16.68 4.64 1.19
C GLY A 337 16.31 6.12 1.30
N ASP A 338 16.57 6.70 2.47
CA ASP A 338 16.31 8.11 2.78
C ASP A 338 17.53 8.76 3.46
N ASP A 339 17.41 10.02 3.84
CA ASP A 339 18.50 10.80 4.44
C ASP A 339 18.98 10.20 5.79
N LYS A 340 18.11 9.48 6.50
CA LYS A 340 18.44 8.84 7.78
C LYS A 340 19.03 7.45 7.59
N CYS A 341 18.62 6.76 6.54
CA CYS A 341 19.08 5.44 6.18
C CYS A 341 19.37 5.36 4.67
N THR A 342 20.60 5.73 4.31
CA THR A 342 21.06 5.68 2.92
C THR A 342 21.42 4.25 2.53
N LEU A 343 20.84 3.78 1.42
CA LEU A 343 21.11 2.47 0.83
C LEU A 343 21.95 2.63 -0.42
N SER A 344 22.77 1.61 -0.71
CA SER A 344 23.66 1.58 -1.87
C SER A 344 23.25 0.45 -2.81
N PRO A 345 22.42 0.74 -3.83
CA PRO A 345 22.05 -0.27 -4.82
C PRO A 345 23.22 -0.53 -5.79
N TYR A 346 23.13 -1.64 -6.53
CA TYR A 346 24.20 -2.12 -7.40
C TYR A 346 23.73 -2.28 -8.84
N THR A 347 24.51 -1.77 -9.79
CA THR A 347 24.26 -2.04 -11.22
C THR A 347 24.81 -3.41 -11.59
N VAL A 348 23.95 -4.24 -12.18
CA VAL A 348 24.25 -5.60 -12.63
C VAL A 348 23.85 -5.74 -14.08
N THR A 349 24.69 -6.39 -14.88
CA THR A 349 24.39 -6.71 -16.27
C THR A 349 23.78 -8.11 -16.38
N ILE A 350 22.63 -8.21 -17.04
CA ILE A 350 21.94 -9.46 -17.36
C ILE A 350 22.11 -9.71 -18.86
N GLU A 351 22.52 -10.93 -19.22
CA GLU A 351 22.56 -11.37 -20.62
C GLU A 351 21.19 -11.93 -21.03
N LEU A 352 20.61 -11.39 -22.09
CA LEU A 352 19.25 -11.72 -22.54
C LEU A 352 19.13 -13.14 -23.09
N ASP A 353 20.22 -13.70 -23.59
CA ASP A 353 20.30 -15.08 -24.10
C ASP A 353 20.59 -16.11 -23.01
N SER A 354 20.85 -15.67 -21.77
CA SER A 354 21.16 -16.60 -20.69
C SER A 354 19.94 -17.48 -20.38
N PRO A 355 20.12 -18.78 -20.12
CA PRO A 355 19.04 -19.66 -19.66
C PRO A 355 18.50 -19.28 -18.28
N THR A 356 19.13 -18.33 -17.59
CA THR A 356 18.65 -17.77 -16.31
C THR A 356 17.73 -16.58 -16.49
N PHE A 357 17.62 -16.03 -17.71
CA PHE A 357 16.74 -14.90 -18.01
C PHE A 357 15.39 -15.40 -18.48
N SER A 358 14.32 -14.99 -17.79
CA SER A 358 12.95 -15.26 -18.21
C SER A 358 12.08 -14.05 -17.89
N LEU A 359 11.80 -13.23 -18.89
CA LEU A 359 10.93 -12.07 -18.76
C LEU A 359 9.49 -12.40 -19.16
N TRP A 360 8.56 -11.93 -18.34
CA TRP A 360 7.13 -12.04 -18.55
C TRP A 360 6.50 -10.64 -18.48
N GLU A 361 5.43 -10.44 -19.23
CA GLU A 361 4.69 -9.19 -19.31
C GLU A 361 3.23 -9.43 -18.89
N ILE A 362 2.66 -8.48 -18.15
CA ILE A 362 1.25 -8.52 -17.77
C ILE A 362 0.40 -8.14 -18.97
N VAL A 363 -0.60 -8.97 -19.27
CA VAL A 363 -1.59 -8.69 -20.31
C VAL A 363 -2.71 -7.86 -19.69
N ASP A 364 -3.02 -6.74 -20.34
CA ASP A 364 -4.10 -5.85 -19.93
C ASP A 364 -5.34 -6.14 -20.79
N SER A 365 -6.43 -6.54 -20.14
CA SER A 365 -7.69 -6.84 -20.83
C SER A 365 -8.30 -5.63 -21.54
N SER A 366 -7.95 -4.40 -21.14
CA SER A 366 -8.45 -3.19 -21.81
C SER A 366 -7.87 -2.98 -23.21
N THR A 367 -6.69 -3.53 -23.48
CA THR A 367 -6.00 -3.40 -24.77
C THR A 367 -6.34 -4.54 -25.74
N GLU A 368 -6.94 -5.63 -25.24
CA GLU A 368 -7.49 -6.72 -26.04
C GLU A 368 -8.99 -6.53 -26.38
N ASN A 369 -9.41 -5.31 -26.73
CA ASN A 369 -10.42 -5.21 -27.78
C ASN A 369 -9.76 -5.66 -29.10
N LYS A 370 -9.44 -6.96 -29.19
CA LYS A 370 -9.04 -7.63 -30.43
C LYS A 370 -10.06 -7.19 -31.47
N ASN A 371 -9.57 -6.60 -32.57
CA ASN A 371 -10.39 -6.07 -33.65
C ASN A 371 -11.48 -7.08 -34.04
N ILE A 372 -12.69 -6.89 -33.53
CA ILE A 372 -13.87 -7.75 -33.77
C ILE A 372 -14.18 -7.79 -35.28
N SER A 373 -13.69 -6.78 -36.02
CA SER A 373 -13.77 -6.63 -37.48
C SER A 373 -12.95 -7.62 -38.31
N PHE A 374 -12.08 -8.45 -37.71
CA PHE A 374 -11.27 -9.46 -38.43
C PHE A 374 -11.69 -10.92 -38.15
N LEU A 375 -12.78 -11.15 -37.42
CA LEU A 375 -13.31 -12.50 -37.24
C LEU A 375 -13.90 -13.04 -38.55
N PRO A 376 -13.54 -14.27 -38.98
CA PRO A 376 -14.19 -14.94 -40.10
C PRO A 376 -15.70 -15.05 -39.84
N ILE A 377 -16.50 -14.89 -40.90
CA ILE A 377 -17.96 -15.03 -40.82
C ILE A 377 -18.29 -16.45 -40.30
N GLY A 378 -18.80 -16.54 -39.08
CA GLY A 378 -19.25 -17.80 -38.46
C GLY A 378 -18.61 -18.18 -37.12
N GLU A 379 -17.63 -17.42 -36.61
CA GLU A 379 -17.07 -17.63 -35.26
C GLU A 379 -17.67 -16.66 -34.23
N ASP A 380 -18.23 -17.21 -33.14
CA ASP A 380 -18.78 -16.44 -32.02
C ASP A 380 -17.67 -15.91 -31.10
N GLU A 381 -17.90 -14.78 -30.42
CA GLU A 381 -16.96 -14.16 -29.45
C GLU A 381 -16.43 -15.13 -28.38
N SER A 382 -17.13 -16.22 -28.11
CA SER A 382 -16.71 -17.27 -27.17
C SER A 382 -15.50 -18.09 -27.64
N SER A 383 -15.16 -18.14 -28.94
CA SER A 383 -13.99 -18.88 -29.44
C SER A 383 -12.67 -18.13 -29.26
N LEU A 384 -12.72 -16.79 -29.09
CA LEU A 384 -11.57 -15.94 -28.79
C LEU A 384 -11.27 -15.80 -27.29
N GLN A 385 -12.15 -16.30 -26.43
CA GLN A 385 -11.89 -16.40 -25.00
C GLN A 385 -10.92 -17.55 -24.75
N THR A 386 -9.66 -17.40 -25.19
CA THR A 386 -8.55 -18.18 -24.64
C THR A 386 -8.59 -18.02 -23.14
N GLU A 387 -8.90 -19.11 -22.45
CA GLU A 387 -8.79 -19.22 -21.01
C GLU A 387 -7.42 -18.69 -20.56
N ASP A 388 -7.42 -17.90 -19.49
CA ASP A 388 -6.22 -17.67 -18.66
C ASP A 388 -5.04 -16.87 -19.22
N GLU A 389 -5.24 -16.00 -20.22
CA GLU A 389 -4.17 -15.11 -20.70
C GLU A 389 -3.86 -13.88 -19.81
N VAL A 390 -3.40 -14.08 -18.56
CA VAL A 390 -3.13 -12.97 -17.62
C VAL A 390 -1.68 -12.45 -17.68
N VAL A 391 -0.74 -13.30 -18.12
CA VAL A 391 0.69 -12.96 -18.31
C VAL A 391 1.20 -13.63 -19.57
N ARG A 392 2.12 -13.01 -20.30
CA ARG A 392 2.71 -13.57 -21.53
C ARG A 392 4.23 -13.63 -21.39
N LYS A 393 4.84 -14.71 -21.88
CA LYS A 393 6.30 -14.82 -21.91
C LYS A 393 6.85 -13.92 -23.03
N VAL A 394 7.78 -13.05 -22.69
CA VAL A 394 8.43 -12.14 -23.65
C VAL A 394 9.54 -12.90 -24.36
N GLN A 395 9.58 -12.81 -25.69
CA GLN A 395 10.68 -13.40 -26.46
C GLN A 395 11.90 -12.48 -26.41
N ALA A 396 12.87 -12.81 -25.55
CA ALA A 396 14.09 -12.03 -25.34
C ALA A 396 14.90 -11.76 -26.62
N ALA A 397 14.73 -12.61 -27.65
CA ALA A 397 15.40 -12.45 -28.94
C ALA A 397 14.89 -11.25 -29.75
N THR A 398 13.60 -10.94 -29.65
CA THR A 398 12.87 -10.12 -30.62
C THR A 398 12.06 -8.98 -29.99
N GLU A 399 11.68 -9.12 -28.72
CA GLU A 399 10.71 -8.22 -28.08
C GLU A 399 11.32 -7.32 -27.00
N VAL A 400 12.54 -7.60 -26.52
CA VAL A 400 13.21 -6.78 -25.49
C VAL A 400 13.98 -5.66 -26.18
N ASP A 401 13.47 -4.45 -26.06
CA ASP A 401 14.03 -3.23 -26.65
C ASP A 401 14.11 -2.09 -25.62
N SER A 402 14.50 -0.89 -26.07
CA SER A 402 14.55 0.33 -25.26
C SER A 402 13.25 0.70 -24.51
N ARG A 403 12.08 0.13 -24.83
CA ARG A 403 10.82 0.41 -24.11
C ARG A 403 10.85 -0.04 -22.65
N TYR A 404 11.71 -1.00 -22.33
CA TYR A 404 11.86 -1.53 -20.97
C TYR A 404 12.75 -0.64 -20.11
N GLU A 405 13.44 0.34 -20.69
CA GLU A 405 14.20 1.32 -19.92
C GLU A 405 13.28 2.10 -18.98
N ASN A 406 13.79 2.41 -17.80
CA ASN A 406 13.06 3.14 -16.76
C ASN A 406 11.82 2.40 -16.22
N MET A 407 11.75 1.08 -16.41
CA MET A 407 10.75 0.21 -15.82
C MET A 407 11.27 -0.53 -14.59
N VAL A 408 10.35 -0.85 -13.69
CA VAL A 408 10.60 -1.75 -12.55
C VAL A 408 10.16 -3.16 -12.94
N LEU A 409 11.05 -4.13 -12.72
CA LEU A 409 10.76 -5.56 -12.89
C LEU A 409 10.62 -6.20 -11.52
N ALA A 410 9.53 -6.95 -11.32
CA ALA A 410 9.37 -7.80 -10.16
C ALA A 410 10.18 -9.09 -10.34
N VAL A 411 11.05 -9.39 -9.39
CA VAL A 411 11.74 -10.68 -9.28
C VAL A 411 10.84 -11.63 -8.53
N LEU A 412 10.30 -12.65 -9.20
CA LEU A 412 9.37 -13.60 -8.59
C LEU A 412 10.10 -14.65 -7.74
N GLN A 413 9.37 -15.36 -6.88
CA GLN A 413 9.94 -16.49 -6.13
C GLN A 413 10.12 -17.76 -6.98
N VAL A 414 9.41 -17.87 -8.11
CA VAL A 414 9.51 -19.00 -9.04
C VAL A 414 10.78 -18.93 -9.90
N ASP A 415 11.40 -20.10 -10.14
CA ASP A 415 12.62 -20.21 -10.94
C ASP A 415 12.37 -19.89 -12.42
N ALA A 416 13.39 -19.38 -13.11
CA ALA A 416 13.29 -19.01 -14.52
C ALA A 416 13.12 -20.22 -15.47
N ARG A 417 13.54 -21.41 -15.03
CA ARG A 417 13.55 -22.64 -15.83
C ARG A 417 12.18 -23.30 -15.79
N ASP A 418 11.64 -23.61 -16.97
CA ASP A 418 10.41 -24.40 -17.17
C ASP A 418 9.17 -23.91 -16.40
N VAL A 419 9.11 -22.61 -16.10
CA VAL A 419 8.01 -22.02 -15.33
C VAL A 419 6.72 -21.95 -16.13
N GLY A 420 5.64 -22.45 -15.53
CA GLY A 420 4.30 -22.38 -16.10
C GLY A 420 3.72 -20.97 -15.98
N ARG A 421 2.87 -20.60 -16.93
CA ARG A 421 2.14 -19.33 -16.93
C ARG A 421 1.39 -19.05 -15.62
N LYS A 422 0.71 -20.07 -15.10
CA LYS A 422 -0.09 -20.00 -13.88
C LYS A 422 0.77 -19.65 -12.67
N GLU A 423 1.94 -20.26 -12.56
CA GLU A 423 2.88 -20.04 -11.45
C GLU A 423 3.42 -18.61 -11.47
N VAL A 424 3.79 -18.09 -12.65
CA VAL A 424 4.21 -16.69 -12.82
C VAL A 424 3.11 -15.71 -12.45
N ALA A 425 1.86 -16.00 -12.84
CA ALA A 425 0.72 -15.12 -12.57
C ALA A 425 0.38 -15.01 -11.07
N GLU A 426 0.70 -16.04 -10.27
CA GLU A 426 0.29 -16.18 -8.87
C GLU A 426 1.46 -16.10 -7.87
N SER A 427 2.71 -16.01 -8.36
CA SER A 427 3.90 -16.02 -7.52
C SER A 427 4.03 -14.73 -6.70
N ALA A 428 4.45 -14.90 -5.45
CA ALA A 428 4.94 -13.80 -4.62
C ALA A 428 6.24 -13.20 -5.19
N VAL A 429 6.52 -11.98 -4.78
CA VAL A 429 7.70 -11.21 -5.18
C VAL A 429 8.82 -11.40 -4.15
N LEU A 430 10.04 -11.65 -4.64
CA LEU A 430 11.26 -11.65 -3.83
C LEU A 430 11.79 -10.23 -3.63
N GLY A 431 11.71 -9.41 -4.67
CA GLY A 431 12.15 -8.01 -4.68
C GLY A 431 11.96 -7.40 -6.05
N PHE A 432 12.48 -6.19 -6.24
CA PHE A 432 12.36 -5.45 -7.49
C PHE A 432 13.74 -5.06 -8.01
N VAL A 433 13.88 -5.02 -9.34
CA VAL A 433 15.04 -4.44 -10.03
C VAL A 433 14.58 -3.36 -10.98
N PHE A 434 15.40 -2.34 -11.22
CA PHE A 434 15.06 -1.24 -12.12
C PHE A 434 15.93 -1.28 -13.37
N VAL A 435 15.34 -1.20 -14.56
CA VAL A 435 16.07 -1.24 -15.83
C VAL A 435 16.66 0.13 -16.13
N GLN A 436 18.00 0.22 -16.16
CA GLN A 436 18.70 1.46 -16.46
C GLN A 436 18.93 1.66 -17.96
N GLU A 437 19.31 0.59 -18.65
CA GLU A 437 19.69 0.63 -20.06
C GLU A 437 19.49 -0.75 -20.70
N VAL A 438 19.02 -0.76 -21.94
CA VAL A 438 18.89 -1.98 -22.76
C VAL A 438 19.79 -1.87 -23.98
N ASP A 439 20.84 -2.70 -24.04
CA ASP A 439 21.71 -2.81 -25.21
C ASP A 439 21.22 -3.92 -26.12
N GLU A 440 20.51 -3.54 -27.18
CA GLU A 440 19.95 -4.44 -28.19
C GLU A 440 21.04 -5.13 -29.03
N LYS A 441 22.21 -4.49 -29.21
CA LYS A 441 23.29 -5.02 -30.05
C LYS A 441 24.10 -6.07 -29.31
N GLU A 442 24.47 -5.77 -28.07
CA GLU A 442 25.23 -6.68 -27.20
C GLU A 442 24.33 -7.68 -26.47
N ARG A 443 23.01 -7.60 -26.67
CA ARG A 443 21.98 -8.47 -26.06
C ARG A 443 22.10 -8.51 -24.53
N ARG A 444 22.25 -7.32 -23.94
CA ARG A 444 22.50 -7.11 -22.51
C ARG A 444 21.58 -6.05 -21.93
N MET A 445 21.14 -6.27 -20.70
CA MET A 445 20.33 -5.32 -19.93
C MET A 445 21.08 -4.93 -18.66
N LYS A 446 21.26 -3.63 -18.43
CA LYS A 446 21.81 -3.11 -17.16
C LYS A 446 20.65 -2.82 -16.23
N VAL A 447 20.64 -3.48 -15.08
CA VAL A 447 19.63 -3.30 -14.05
C VAL A 447 20.25 -2.81 -12.75
N LEU A 448 19.52 -1.99 -12.03
CA LEU A 448 19.79 -1.60 -10.66
C LEU A 448 19.15 -2.62 -9.72
N SER A 449 19.97 -3.28 -8.90
CA SER A 449 19.57 -4.27 -7.90
C SER A 449 19.68 -3.67 -6.48
N PRO A 450 18.71 -3.92 -5.59
CA PRO A 450 18.78 -3.43 -4.21
C PRO A 450 19.82 -4.20 -3.37
N VAL A 451 20.18 -5.42 -3.80
CA VAL A 451 21.14 -6.29 -3.10
C VAL A 451 22.38 -6.51 -3.98
N PRO A 452 23.59 -6.46 -3.41
CA PRO A 452 24.82 -6.77 -4.14
C PRO A 452 24.84 -8.21 -4.64
N GLY A 453 25.40 -8.41 -5.82
CA GLY A 453 25.63 -9.74 -6.39
C GLY A 453 24.90 -9.96 -7.70
N ARG A 454 24.71 -11.23 -8.06
CA ARG A 454 24.00 -11.61 -9.28
C ARG A 454 22.50 -11.53 -9.05
N VAL A 455 21.77 -11.10 -10.08
CA VAL A 455 20.31 -11.22 -10.09
C VAL A 455 19.94 -12.70 -9.99
N PRO A 456 19.06 -13.09 -9.05
CA PRO A 456 18.64 -14.48 -8.90
C PRO A 456 18.10 -15.06 -10.21
N ALA A 457 18.31 -16.36 -10.45
CA ALA A 457 17.81 -17.08 -11.63
C ALA A 457 16.30 -17.37 -11.53
N LYS A 458 15.52 -16.31 -11.36
CA LYS A 458 14.08 -16.30 -11.14
C LYS A 458 13.35 -15.67 -12.32
N ALA A 459 12.06 -15.98 -12.47
CA ALA A 459 11.25 -15.31 -13.47
C ALA A 459 11.10 -13.82 -13.11
N LEU A 460 11.24 -12.95 -14.12
CA LEU A 460 11.03 -11.51 -14.02
C LEU A 460 9.66 -11.17 -14.61
N LEU A 461 8.93 -10.28 -13.95
CA LEU A 461 7.62 -9.84 -14.40
C LEU A 461 7.59 -8.31 -14.53
N VAL A 462 7.18 -7.83 -15.70
CA VAL A 462 6.94 -6.40 -15.96
C VAL A 462 5.43 -6.12 -16.03
N GLY A 463 5.04 -4.97 -15.48
CA GLY A 463 3.71 -4.42 -15.61
C GLY A 463 3.70 -3.23 -16.56
N LYS A 464 2.50 -2.81 -16.95
CA LYS A 464 2.33 -1.54 -17.67
C LYS A 464 2.40 -0.34 -16.73
N TRP A 465 2.21 -0.56 -15.43
CA TRP A 465 2.16 0.49 -14.43
C TRP A 465 2.97 0.10 -13.18
N PRO A 466 3.67 1.05 -12.52
CA PRO A 466 3.81 2.47 -12.90
C PRO A 466 4.64 2.70 -14.17
N GLU A 467 4.24 3.69 -14.97
CA GLU A 467 4.89 4.04 -16.25
C GLU A 467 6.09 4.98 -16.05
N GLY A 468 7.17 4.74 -16.81
CA GLY A 468 8.24 5.71 -17.11
C GLY A 468 8.75 6.47 -15.88
N MET A 469 9.45 5.75 -15.00
CA MET A 469 9.93 6.27 -13.73
C MET A 469 11.36 6.79 -13.82
N PHE A 470 11.62 7.94 -13.22
CA PHE A 470 12.96 8.52 -13.18
C PHE A 470 13.54 8.35 -11.77
N LEU A 471 14.63 7.59 -11.67
CA LEU A 471 15.38 7.42 -10.41
C LEU A 471 16.46 8.49 -10.21
N THR A 472 16.69 9.35 -11.21
CA THR A 472 17.73 10.40 -11.22
C THR A 472 17.13 11.80 -11.21
#